data_AF-A0A6P5ZDY5-F1
#
_entry.id   AF-A0A6P5ZDY5-F1
#
_cell.length_a   1.000
_cell.length_b   1.000
_cell.length_c   1.000
_cell.angle_alpha   90.00
_cell.angle_beta   90.00
_cell.angle_gamma   90.00
#
_symmetry.space_group_name_H-M   'P 1'
#
loop_
_entity.id
_entity.type
_entity.pdbx_description
1 polymer ?
#
loop_
_entity_poly.entity_id
_entity_poly.type
_entity_poly.pdbx_seq_one_letter_code
_entity_poly.pdbx_strand_id
1 'polypeptide(L)'
;MVSRYMNNITKEHLKAVHCILQYLKKSLSEGLYFKKSISLSEGLYFKKSIDWAIKVCTDVDWARLVTDRRSTTGYCSYVCGNLVTWRSKKQAVVGRSSVKAEFRAIFHGICE
;
A
#
# COMPACT_ATOMS: atom_id res chain seq x y z
N MET A 1 -1.17 -8.03 -8.52
CA MET A 1 -0.06 -8.60 -9.33
C MET A 1 -0.19 -10.10 -9.56
N VAL A 2 -0.58 -10.92 -8.59
CA VAL A 2 -0.73 -12.37 -8.80
C VAL A 2 -2.14 -12.78 -9.26
N SER A 3 -3.19 -12.14 -8.72
CA SER A 3 -4.60 -12.46 -9.03
C SER A 3 -4.98 -12.30 -10.51
N ARG A 4 -4.25 -11.47 -11.27
CA ARG A 4 -4.51 -11.28 -12.71
C ARG A 4 -4.12 -12.48 -13.56
N TYR A 5 -3.29 -13.38 -13.03
CA TYR A 5 -2.80 -14.57 -13.73
C TYR A 5 -3.52 -15.84 -13.26
N MET A 6 -4.66 -15.72 -12.58
CA MET A 6 -5.46 -16.87 -12.14
C MET A 6 -5.86 -17.80 -13.30
N ASN A 7 -6.08 -17.24 -14.49
CA ASN A 7 -6.44 -18.02 -15.68
C ASN A 7 -5.23 -18.73 -16.33
N ASN A 8 -4.00 -18.35 -15.98
CA ASN A 8 -2.77 -18.99 -16.46
C ASN A 8 -1.61 -18.74 -15.49
N ILE A 9 -1.53 -19.57 -14.45
CA ILE A 9 -0.58 -19.42 -13.35
C ILE A 9 0.80 -20.00 -13.76
N THR A 10 1.87 -19.22 -13.61
CA THR A 10 3.25 -19.67 -13.85
C THR A 10 3.93 -20.06 -12.54
N LYS A 11 5.10 -20.72 -12.63
CA LYS A 11 5.92 -21.06 -11.46
C LYS A 11 6.32 -19.83 -10.65
N GLU A 12 6.61 -18.68 -11.29
CA GLU A 12 6.91 -17.45 -10.55
C GLU A 12 5.68 -16.93 -9.78
N HIS A 13 4.50 -17.00 -10.38
CA HIS A 13 3.25 -16.61 -9.72
C HIS A 13 2.99 -17.48 -8.48
N LEU A 14 3.16 -18.80 -8.57
CA LEU A 14 3.02 -19.71 -7.42
C LEU A 14 4.02 -19.41 -6.31
N LYS A 15 5.28 -19.13 -6.67
CA LYS A 15 6.30 -18.74 -5.69
C LYS A 15 5.89 -17.48 -4.92
N ALA A 16 5.38 -16.47 -5.63
CA ALA A 16 4.87 -15.25 -5.01
C ALA A 16 3.66 -15.51 -4.09
N VAL A 17 2.71 -16.37 -4.50
CA VAL A 17 1.57 -16.78 -3.65
C VAL A 17 2.07 -17.47 -2.37
N HIS A 18 3.01 -18.39 -2.49
CA HIS A 18 3.59 -19.06 -1.32
C HIS A 18 4.26 -18.09 -0.35
N CYS A 19 4.99 -17.09 -0.86
CA CYS A 19 5.57 -16.04 -0.01
C CYS A 19 4.49 -15.24 0.74
N ILE A 20 3.40 -14.87 0.06
CA ILE A 20 2.27 -14.16 0.68
C ILE A 20 1.62 -15.03 1.77
N LEU A 21 1.34 -16.30 1.48
CA LEU A 21 0.73 -17.22 2.46
C LEU A 21 1.64 -17.46 3.67
N GLN A 22 2.96 -17.59 3.45
CA GLN A 22 3.91 -17.72 4.55
C GLN A 22 3.96 -16.48 5.43
N TYR A 23 3.92 -15.28 4.83
CA TYR A 23 3.85 -14.03 5.58
C TYR A 23 2.58 -14.00 6.44
N LEU A 24 1.41 -14.24 5.84
CA LEU A 24 0.13 -14.25 6.55
C LEU A 24 0.08 -15.28 7.68
N LYS A 25 0.65 -16.48 7.45
CA LYS A 25 0.74 -17.52 8.47
C LYS A 25 1.62 -17.10 9.65
N LYS A 26 2.73 -16.40 9.39
CA LYS A 26 3.64 -15.90 10.44
C LYS A 26 3.03 -14.74 11.23
N SER A 27 2.28 -13.87 10.56
CA SER A 27 1.64 -12.71 11.21
C SER A 27 0.32 -13.05 11.91
N LEU A 28 -0.17 -14.30 11.82
CA LEU A 28 -1.47 -14.69 12.40
C LEU A 28 -1.52 -14.54 13.93
N SER A 29 -0.36 -14.67 14.60
CA SER A 29 -0.21 -14.49 16.05
C SER A 29 0.20 -13.06 16.44
N GLU A 30 0.48 -12.19 15.48
CA GLU A 30 0.85 -10.81 15.74
C GLU A 30 -0.39 -9.92 15.64
N GLY A 31 -0.93 -9.53 16.79
CA GLY A 31 -2.02 -8.56 16.85
C GLY A 31 -1.56 -7.15 16.48
N LEU A 32 -2.50 -6.31 16.06
CA LEU A 32 -2.22 -4.88 15.83
C LEU A 32 -1.99 -4.20 17.19
N TYR A 33 -0.77 -3.75 17.46
CA TYR A 33 -0.45 -3.02 18.68
C TYR A 33 -0.60 -1.51 18.44
N PHE A 34 -1.66 -0.92 18.98
CA PHE A 34 -1.87 0.53 18.95
C PHE A 34 -1.17 1.16 20.16
N LYS A 35 0.08 1.61 19.99
CA LYS A 35 0.80 2.35 21.03
C LYS A 35 0.29 3.79 21.08
N LYS A 36 -0.23 4.23 22.23
CA LYS A 36 -0.40 5.66 22.52
C LYS A 36 0.97 6.24 22.85
N SER A 37 1.51 7.08 21.97
CA SER A 37 2.81 7.72 22.07
C SER A 37 2.66 9.11 22.71
N ILE A 38 2.75 9.16 24.04
CA ILE A 38 2.91 10.46 24.70
C ILE A 38 4.34 10.91 24.40
N SER A 39 4.49 11.75 23.38
CA SER A 39 5.76 12.40 23.07
C SER A 39 6.01 13.49 24.10
N LEU A 40 6.71 13.15 25.19
CA LEU A 40 7.34 14.14 26.07
C LEU A 40 8.51 14.74 25.30
N SER A 41 8.28 15.82 24.56
CA SER A 41 9.38 16.66 24.10
C SER A 41 10.04 17.28 25.33
N GLU A 42 11.35 17.10 25.48
CA GLU A 42 12.16 17.85 26.42
C GLU A 42 11.93 19.35 26.19
N GLY A 43 11.25 20.01 27.12
CA GLY A 43 10.86 21.42 27.03
C GLY A 43 9.38 21.63 27.32
N LEU A 44 9.12 22.58 28.22
CA LEU A 44 7.88 23.06 28.87
C LEU A 44 6.64 23.35 27.98
N TYR A 45 6.40 22.60 26.92
CA TYR A 45 5.17 22.65 26.13
C TYR A 45 4.59 21.25 26.01
N PHE A 46 3.48 21.00 26.72
CA PHE A 46 2.66 19.82 26.50
C PHE A 46 2.01 19.89 25.12
N LYS A 47 2.74 19.49 24.06
CA LYS A 47 2.13 19.23 22.76
C LYS A 47 1.37 17.91 22.90
N LYS A 48 0.03 17.98 22.95
CA LYS A 48 -0.83 16.80 22.78
C LYS A 48 -0.64 16.27 21.35
N SER A 49 0.45 15.52 21.11
CA SER A 49 0.62 14.78 19.87
C SER A 49 -0.39 13.64 19.89
N ILE A 50 -1.50 13.84 19.19
CA ILE A 50 -2.41 12.74 18.90
C ILE A 50 -1.68 11.82 17.93
N ASP A 51 -1.24 10.64 18.39
CA ASP A 51 -0.70 9.60 17.51
C ASP A 51 -1.78 8.84 16.75
N TRP A 52 -3.01 9.36 16.70
CA TRP A 52 -3.99 8.94 15.70
C TRP A 52 -3.66 9.53 14.33
N ALA A 53 -2.38 9.50 13.95
CA ALA A 53 -1.93 9.91 12.65
C ALA A 53 -2.35 8.83 11.64
N ILE A 54 -3.28 9.20 10.76
CA ILE A 54 -3.59 8.42 9.56
C ILE A 54 -2.56 8.81 8.52
N LYS A 55 -1.76 7.83 8.06
CA LYS A 55 -0.80 8.02 6.98
C LYS A 55 -1.25 7.22 5.77
N VAL A 56 -1.47 7.90 4.66
CA VAL A 56 -1.77 7.23 3.37
C VAL A 56 -0.54 7.36 2.49
N CYS A 57 -0.01 6.21 2.05
CA CYS A 57 1.05 6.15 1.05
C CYS A 57 0.41 5.72 -0.28
N THR A 58 0.80 6.38 -1.37
CA THR A 58 0.37 6.00 -2.72
C THR A 58 1.62 5.72 -3.55
N ASP A 59 1.54 4.69 -4.40
CA ASP A 59 2.61 4.27 -5.29
C ASP A 59 2.06 3.99 -6.68
N VAL A 60 2.85 4.26 -7.71
CA VAL A 60 2.45 3.97 -9.09
C VAL A 60 3.62 3.45 -9.91
N ASP A 61 3.48 2.22 -10.37
CA ASP A 61 4.37 1.64 -11.36
C ASP A 61 3.96 2.16 -12.75
N TRP A 62 4.76 3.03 -13.37
CA TRP A 62 4.53 3.44 -14.76
C TRP A 62 4.97 2.36 -15.74
N ALA A 63 4.07 1.94 -16.63
CA ALA A 63 4.32 1.13 -17.82
C ALA A 63 5.18 -0.15 -17.65
N ARG A 64 5.23 -0.75 -16.45
CA ARG A 64 6.10 -1.88 -16.10
C ARG A 64 5.89 -3.16 -16.94
N LEU A 65 4.74 -3.28 -17.61
CA LEU A 65 4.46 -4.37 -18.55
C LEU A 65 4.39 -3.83 -19.99
N VAL A 66 5.39 -4.19 -20.80
CA VAL A 66 5.56 -3.76 -22.20
C VAL A 66 4.32 -4.02 -23.07
N THR A 67 3.57 -5.08 -22.77
CA THR A 67 2.43 -5.53 -23.58
C THR A 67 1.17 -4.68 -23.46
N ASP A 68 0.98 -3.92 -22.38
CA ASP A 68 -0.24 -3.13 -22.17
C ASP A 68 0.03 -1.67 -21.82
N ARG A 69 1.27 -1.31 -21.42
CA ARG A 69 1.68 0.07 -21.04
C ARG A 69 0.79 0.74 -19.97
N ARG A 70 -0.10 0.00 -19.33
CA ARG A 70 -0.98 0.50 -18.27
C ARG A 70 -0.24 0.49 -16.94
N SER A 71 -0.33 1.60 -16.22
CA SER A 71 0.22 1.73 -14.89
C SER A 71 -0.55 0.90 -13.87
N THR A 72 0.14 0.47 -12.81
CA THR A 72 -0.51 -0.13 -11.64
C THR A 72 -0.39 0.85 -10.49
N THR A 73 -1.53 1.28 -9.95
CA THR A 73 -1.58 2.15 -8.77
C THR A 73 -1.82 1.31 -7.53
N GLY A 74 -0.98 1.49 -6.51
CA GLY A 74 -1.17 0.96 -5.18
C GLY A 74 -1.38 2.07 -4.17
N TYR A 75 -2.11 1.77 -3.10
CA TYR A 75 -2.09 2.61 -1.90
C TYR A 75 -2.13 1.73 -0.66
N CYS A 76 -1.63 2.29 0.44
CA CYS A 76 -1.76 1.71 1.76
C CYS A 76 -2.06 2.78 2.80
N SER A 77 -2.93 2.45 3.75
CA SER A 77 -3.26 3.32 4.87
C SER A 77 -2.74 2.74 6.19
N TYR A 78 -2.13 3.61 6.98
CA TYR A 78 -1.63 3.29 8.31
C TYR A 78 -2.41 4.08 9.36
N VAL A 79 -2.77 3.43 10.46
CA VAL A 79 -3.39 4.04 11.63
C VAL A 79 -2.48 3.79 12.82
N CYS A 80 -2.01 4.86 13.47
CA CYS A 80 -1.06 4.78 14.59
C CYS A 80 0.18 3.93 14.26
N GLY A 81 0.69 4.04 13.03
CA GLY A 81 1.86 3.27 12.58
C GLY A 81 1.59 1.83 12.12
N ASN A 82 0.35 1.33 12.27
CA ASN A 82 -0.03 -0.01 11.82
C ASN A 82 -0.67 0.02 10.43
N LEU A 83 -0.29 -0.88 9.52
CA LEU A 83 -0.91 -1.03 8.21
C LEU A 83 -2.31 -1.62 8.36
N VAL A 84 -3.35 -0.84 8.04
CA VAL A 84 -4.76 -1.26 8.18
C VAL A 84 -5.36 -1.68 6.85
N THR A 85 -5.03 -0.97 5.77
CA THR A 85 -5.51 -1.32 4.43
C THR A 85 -4.40 -1.20 3.41
N TRP A 86 -4.42 -2.09 2.41
CA TRP A 86 -3.64 -1.95 1.20
C TRP A 86 -4.46 -2.39 0.00
N ARG A 87 -4.25 -1.74 -1.14
CA ARG A 87 -4.86 -2.12 -2.40
C ARG A 87 -3.89 -1.89 -3.54
N SER A 88 -3.99 -2.72 -4.57
CA SER A 88 -3.30 -2.53 -5.83
C SER A 88 -4.29 -2.74 -6.97
N LYS A 89 -4.38 -1.76 -7.86
CA LYS A 89 -5.31 -1.75 -8.99
C LYS A 89 -4.56 -1.36 -10.27
N LYS A 90 -4.76 -2.14 -11.32
CA LYS A 90 -4.29 -1.79 -12.66
C LYS A 90 -5.19 -0.70 -13.24
N GLN A 91 -4.61 0.38 -13.75
CA GLN A 91 -5.40 1.44 -14.37
C GLN A 91 -6.05 0.94 -15.68
N ALA A 92 -7.28 1.39 -15.95
CA ALA A 92 -7.97 1.07 -17.19
C ALA A 92 -7.37 1.81 -18.40
N VAL A 93 -6.70 2.95 -18.15
CA VAL A 93 -6.18 3.86 -19.17
C VAL A 93 -4.66 3.87 -19.13
N VAL A 94 -4.02 4.01 -20.30
CA VAL A 94 -2.57 4.17 -20.45
C VAL A 94 -2.15 5.57 -19.99
N GLY A 95 -1.19 5.63 -19.07
CA GLY A 95 -0.62 6.89 -18.59
C GLY A 95 0.33 7.49 -19.64
N ARG A 96 0.02 8.70 -20.12
CA ARG A 96 0.88 9.42 -21.09
C ARG A 96 2.18 9.98 -20.48
N SER A 97 2.28 10.03 -19.15
CA SER A 97 3.48 10.42 -18.39
C SER A 97 3.42 9.83 -16.96
N SER A 98 4.56 9.75 -16.29
CA SER A 98 4.68 9.32 -14.88
C SER A 98 3.92 10.26 -13.94
N VAL A 99 4.13 11.57 -14.06
CA VAL A 99 3.47 12.61 -13.24
C VAL A 99 1.95 12.49 -13.28
N LYS A 100 1.37 12.23 -14.47
CA LYS A 100 -0.08 12.05 -14.61
C LYS A 100 -0.57 10.75 -13.95
N ALA A 101 0.25 9.71 -13.96
CA ALA A 101 -0.06 8.45 -13.28
C ALA A 101 -0.01 8.63 -11.76
N GLU A 102 0.97 9.37 -11.23
CA GLU A 102 1.13 9.70 -9.80
C GLU A 102 -0.02 10.55 -9.29
N PHE A 103 -0.39 11.62 -10.01
CA PHE A 103 -1.51 12.46 -9.62
C PHE A 103 -2.83 11.67 -9.51
N ARG A 104 -3.07 10.72 -10.42
CA ARG A 104 -4.23 9.82 -10.35
C ARG A 104 -4.15 8.86 -9.17
N ALA A 105 -2.96 8.37 -8.84
CA ALA A 105 -2.75 7.49 -7.68
C ALA A 105 -3.12 8.21 -6.38
N ILE A 106 -2.70 9.46 -6.24
CA ILE A 106 -3.02 10.32 -5.08
C ILE A 106 -4.53 10.51 -4.97
N PHE A 107 -5.20 10.89 -6.06
CA PHE A 107 -6.66 11.08 -6.05
C PHE A 107 -7.39 9.79 -5.66
N HIS A 108 -6.97 8.64 -6.21
CA HIS A 108 -7.54 7.35 -5.84
C HIS A 108 -7.29 6.95 -4.39
N GLY A 109 -6.14 7.31 -3.81
CA GLY A 109 -5.83 7.02 -2.41
C GLY A 109 -6.58 7.92 -1.40
N ILE A 110 -7.06 9.10 -1.84
CA ILE A 110 -7.79 10.06 -0.97
C ILE A 110 -9.31 9.83 -1.00
N CYS A 111 -9.86 9.43 -2.15
CA CYS A 111 -11.32 9.35 -2.36
C CYS A 111 -11.95 7.97 -2.09
N GLU A 112 -11.22 7.03 -1.48
CA GLU A 112 -11.74 5.71 -1.12
C GLU A 112 -12.20 5.66 0.34
#